data_AF-A0A425BZC3-F1
#
_entry.id   AF-A0A425BZC3-F1
#
_cell.length_a   1.000
_cell.length_b   1.000
_cell.length_c   1.000
_cell.angle_alpha   90.00
_cell.angle_beta   90.00
_cell.angle_gamma   90.00
#
_symmetry.space_group_name_H-M   'P 1'
#
loop_
_entity.id
_entity.type
_entity.pdbx_description
1 polymer ?
#
loop_
_entity_poly.entity_id
_entity_poly.type
_entity_poly.pdbx_seq_one_letter_code
_entity_poly.pdbx_strand_id
1 'polypeptide(L)'
;MDILWLQATLRYTNTEDVAGVVSQLLGRARKTVKGVLAEYLATHNLSVVQPPSNTTKHHSRVPDTHAVRALVQRFIRDRCVTRTRTVAKDVLSYLVENHVMAVDDRKVKDYAACLRSDVSHLLGLDIFVGGKKNSKVVKAYHSMFNHDDFVHWFRKLLEEVEELGWSSAVFVMDNAKYHKGKPKSTPKGTWRKSDLYIKLASTTR
;
A
#
# COMPACT_ATOMS: atom_id res chain seq x y z
N MET A 1 14.77 11.32 27.10
CA MET A 1 15.35 11.74 28.39
C MET A 1 14.62 12.95 28.97
N ASP A 2 14.24 13.95 28.16
CA ASP A 2 13.60 15.20 28.62
C ASP A 2 12.28 15.02 29.39
N ILE A 3 11.49 13.98 29.06
CA ILE A 3 10.24 13.65 29.77
C ILE A 3 10.51 13.29 31.23
N LEU A 4 11.54 12.48 31.52
CA LEU A 4 11.84 12.06 32.89
C LEU A 4 12.45 13.19 33.71
N TRP A 5 13.33 13.98 33.11
CA TRP A 5 13.91 15.14 33.77
C TRP A 5 12.84 16.14 34.20
N LEU A 6 11.92 16.51 33.29
CA LEU A 6 10.82 17.41 33.63
C LEU A 6 9.85 16.79 34.64
N GLN A 7 9.59 15.48 34.58
CA GLN A 7 8.78 14.79 35.59
C GLN A 7 9.41 14.88 36.99
N ALA A 8 10.72 14.71 37.10
CA ALA A 8 11.42 14.81 38.38
C ALA A 8 11.41 16.24 38.92
N THR A 9 11.74 17.22 38.08
CA THR A 9 11.81 18.64 38.46
C THR A 9 10.44 19.18 38.90
N LEU A 10 9.37 18.89 38.14
CA LEU A 10 8.03 19.40 38.43
C LEU A 10 7.39 18.74 39.66
N ARG A 11 7.76 17.48 39.96
CA ARG A 11 7.36 16.82 41.22
C ARG A 11 8.12 17.39 42.40
N TYR A 12 9.38 17.75 42.24
CA TYR A 12 10.17 18.43 43.26
C TYR A 12 9.60 19.83 43.59
N THR A 13 9.09 20.55 42.58
CA THR A 13 8.41 21.84 42.77
C THR A 13 6.93 21.73 43.17
N ASN A 14 6.46 20.53 43.55
CA ASN A 14 5.10 20.23 44.01
C ASN A 14 3.97 20.72 43.06
N THR A 15 4.17 20.60 41.75
CA THR A 15 3.17 20.98 40.75
C THR A 15 2.06 19.93 40.67
N GLU A 16 0.78 20.36 40.64
CA GLU A 16 -0.37 19.44 40.65
C GLU A 16 -0.52 18.62 39.35
N ASP A 17 -0.48 19.26 38.17
CA ASP A 17 -0.59 18.56 36.87
C ASP A 17 0.74 18.44 36.12
N VAL A 18 1.66 17.67 36.71
CA VAL A 18 2.98 17.41 36.09
C VAL A 18 2.86 16.85 34.67
N ALA A 19 1.95 15.89 34.44
CA ALA A 19 1.82 15.26 33.13
C ALA A 19 1.24 16.20 32.06
N GLY A 20 0.36 17.12 32.44
CA GLY A 20 -0.18 18.16 31.56
C GLY A 20 0.89 19.18 31.19
N VAL A 21 1.66 19.67 32.17
CA VAL A 21 2.73 20.64 31.94
C VAL A 21 3.82 20.07 31.04
N VAL A 22 4.27 18.83 31.27
CA VAL A 22 5.25 18.15 30.40
C VAL A 22 4.70 17.94 28.99
N SER A 23 3.42 17.60 28.87
CA SER A 23 2.75 17.45 27.58
C SER A 23 2.78 18.75 26.77
N GLN A 24 2.53 19.88 27.42
CA GLN A 24 2.54 21.21 26.82
C GLN A 24 3.95 21.68 26.46
N LEU A 25 4.93 21.50 27.35
CA LEU A 25 6.32 21.95 27.13
C LEU A 25 7.02 21.17 26.01
N LEU A 26 6.74 19.87 25.88
CA LEU A 26 7.40 19.01 24.89
C LEU A 26 6.56 18.74 23.64
N GLY A 27 5.32 19.24 23.57
CA GLY A 27 4.39 18.95 22.49
C GLY A 27 4.07 17.46 22.32
N ARG A 28 4.13 16.68 23.41
CA ARG A 28 3.91 15.22 23.40
C ARG A 28 2.56 14.88 24.02
N ALA A 29 1.91 13.82 23.53
CA ALA A 29 0.63 13.38 24.09
C ALA A 29 0.78 12.96 25.56
N ARG A 30 -0.20 13.32 26.39
CA ARG A 30 -0.22 13.00 27.84
C ARG A 30 -0.12 11.49 28.12
N LYS A 31 -0.67 10.65 27.23
CA LYS A 31 -0.53 9.18 27.28
C LYS A 31 0.93 8.74 27.18
N THR A 32 1.71 9.33 26.27
CA THR A 32 3.14 9.05 26.08
C THR A 32 3.93 9.46 27.32
N VAL A 33 3.65 10.66 27.86
CA VAL A 33 4.32 11.16 29.09
C VAL A 33 4.11 10.20 30.27
N LYS A 34 2.86 9.76 30.50
CA LYS A 34 2.55 8.78 31.56
C LYS A 34 3.16 7.41 31.29
N GLY A 35 3.14 6.96 30.03
CA GLY A 35 3.70 5.67 29.62
C GLY A 35 5.20 5.57 29.87
N VAL A 36 5.95 6.62 29.49
CA VAL A 36 7.41 6.70 29.72
C VAL A 36 7.75 6.66 31.21
N LEU A 37 6.98 7.36 32.05
CA LEU A 37 7.18 7.31 33.50
C LEU A 37 6.88 5.92 34.07
N ALA A 38 5.79 5.28 33.64
CA ALA A 38 5.41 3.95 34.11
C ALA A 38 6.44 2.88 33.70
N GLU A 39 6.96 2.96 32.46
CA GLU A 39 8.02 2.07 31.98
C GLU A 39 9.28 2.23 32.83
N TYR A 40 9.74 3.46 33.04
CA TYR A 40 10.92 3.73 33.86
C TYR A 40 10.78 3.25 35.31
N LEU A 41 9.61 3.45 35.93
CA LEU A 41 9.36 2.95 37.29
C LEU A 41 9.39 1.42 37.36
N ALA A 42 8.98 0.74 36.30
CA ALA A 42 8.93 -0.73 36.25
C ALA A 42 10.30 -1.37 35.92
N THR A 43 11.08 -0.77 35.02
CA THR A 43 12.29 -1.41 34.46
C THR A 43 13.59 -0.69 34.84
N HIS A 44 13.50 0.51 35.41
CA HIS A 44 14.63 1.43 35.62
C HIS A 44 15.44 1.71 34.35
N ASN A 45 14.83 1.49 33.19
CA ASN A 45 15.45 1.67 31.89
C ASN A 45 14.42 2.25 30.91
N LEU A 46 14.88 2.96 29.90
CA LEU A 46 14.01 3.50 28.85
C LEU A 46 14.31 2.76 27.55
N SER A 47 13.37 1.96 27.07
CA SER A 47 13.44 1.42 25.72
C SER A 47 12.97 2.49 24.74
N VAL A 48 13.89 3.03 23.93
CA VAL A 48 13.52 3.92 22.83
C VAL A 48 12.69 3.10 21.84
N VAL A 49 11.37 3.27 21.88
CA VAL A 49 10.48 2.69 20.87
C VAL A 49 10.84 3.32 19.53
N GLN A 50 11.22 2.47 18.57
CA GLN A 50 11.48 2.91 17.21
C GLN A 50 10.27 3.69 16.68
N PRO A 51 10.46 4.81 15.98
CA PRO A 51 9.34 5.58 15.46
C PRO A 51 8.43 4.67 14.62
N PRO A 52 7.09 4.86 14.70
CA PRO A 52 6.16 4.11 13.87
C PRO A 52 6.50 4.41 12.41
N SER A 53 7.20 3.46 11.79
CA SER A 53 7.63 3.56 10.42
C SER A 53 6.60 2.84 9.57
N ASN A 54 5.86 3.64 8.80
CA ASN A 54 4.94 3.15 7.76
C ASN A 54 5.68 2.36 6.65
N THR A 55 7.02 2.27 6.70
CA THR A 55 7.88 1.55 5.76
C THR A 55 8.57 0.33 6.37
N THR A 56 8.26 -0.05 7.62
CA THR A 56 8.78 -1.29 8.19
C THR A 56 8.21 -2.51 7.46
N LYS A 57 9.09 -3.36 6.94
CA LYS A 57 8.73 -4.65 6.34
C LYS A 57 8.17 -5.54 7.44
N HIS A 58 6.84 -5.63 7.52
CA HIS A 58 6.20 -6.52 8.48
C HIS A 58 6.47 -7.98 8.07
N HIS A 59 6.89 -8.83 9.01
CA HIS A 59 7.20 -10.25 8.75
C HIS A 59 5.99 -11.03 8.21
N SER A 60 4.78 -10.56 8.51
CA SER A 60 3.55 -11.15 7.97
C SER A 60 3.24 -10.71 6.54
N ARG A 61 4.04 -9.81 5.94
CA ARG A 61 3.78 -9.28 4.60
C ARG A 61 4.45 -10.16 3.56
N VAL A 62 3.66 -10.72 2.64
CA VAL A 62 4.22 -11.47 1.51
C VAL A 62 5.16 -10.57 0.72
N PRO A 63 6.40 -11.00 0.44
CA PRO A 63 7.32 -10.26 -0.39
C PRO A 63 6.70 -10.01 -1.77
N ASP A 64 6.47 -8.73 -2.09
CA ASP A 64 6.01 -8.30 -3.41
C ASP A 64 7.20 -8.29 -4.37
N THR A 65 7.69 -9.49 -4.69
CA THR A 65 8.80 -9.71 -5.62
C THR A 65 8.30 -10.53 -6.80
N HIS A 66 8.87 -10.30 -7.99
CA HIS A 66 8.44 -10.99 -9.20
C HIS A 66 8.55 -12.51 -9.08
N ALA A 67 9.63 -13.03 -8.49
CA ALA A 67 9.81 -14.47 -8.26
C ALA A 67 8.66 -15.09 -7.46
N VAL A 68 8.18 -14.40 -6.42
CA VAL A 68 7.06 -14.86 -5.59
C VAL A 68 5.74 -14.77 -6.35
N ARG A 69 5.53 -13.72 -7.16
CA ARG A 69 4.36 -13.56 -8.03
C ARG A 69 4.29 -14.67 -9.09
N ALA A 70 5.40 -14.94 -9.78
CA ALA A 70 5.50 -15.99 -10.80
C ALA A 70 5.25 -17.39 -10.21
N LEU A 71 5.82 -17.66 -9.03
CA LEU A 71 5.63 -18.92 -8.30
C LEU A 71 4.15 -19.17 -7.97
N VAL A 72 3.44 -18.14 -7.49
CA VAL A 72 2.02 -18.26 -7.18
C VAL A 72 1.14 -18.30 -8.43
N GLN A 73 1.45 -17.51 -9.47
CA GLN A 73 0.73 -17.58 -10.75
C GLN A 73 0.82 -18.98 -11.37
N ARG A 74 2.00 -19.62 -11.32
CA ARG A 74 2.19 -20.99 -11.80
C ARG A 74 1.31 -21.98 -11.02
N PHE A 75 1.33 -21.91 -9.70
CA PHE A 75 0.49 -22.74 -8.83
C PHE A 75 -1.01 -22.63 -9.16
N ILE A 76 -1.50 -21.41 -9.40
CA ILE A 76 -2.90 -21.20 -9.76
C ILE A 76 -3.19 -21.73 -11.17
N ARG A 77 -2.31 -21.48 -12.15
CA ARG A 77 -2.48 -22.04 -13.50
C ARG A 77 -2.58 -23.57 -13.47
N ASP A 78 -1.70 -24.23 -12.74
CA ASP A 78 -1.70 -25.69 -12.61
C ASP A 78 -3.01 -26.21 -12.00
N ARG A 79 -3.54 -25.52 -10.98
CA ARG A 79 -4.82 -25.86 -10.35
C ARG A 79 -6.05 -25.48 -11.20
N CYS A 80 -5.94 -24.46 -12.05
CA CYS A 80 -6.98 -24.11 -13.01
C CYS A 80 -7.12 -25.18 -14.10
N VAL A 81 -6.02 -25.78 -14.56
CA VAL A 81 -6.03 -26.89 -15.53
C VAL A 81 -6.82 -28.07 -14.98
N THR A 82 -6.66 -28.40 -13.69
CA THR A 82 -7.40 -29.47 -13.02
C THR A 82 -8.77 -29.03 -12.48
N ARG A 83 -9.23 -27.81 -12.83
CA ARG A 83 -10.48 -27.18 -12.31
C ARG A 83 -10.59 -27.21 -10.78
N THR A 84 -9.46 -27.22 -10.08
CA THR A 84 -9.42 -27.23 -8.63
C THR A 84 -9.56 -25.80 -8.14
N ARG A 85 -10.60 -25.53 -7.34
CA ARG A 85 -10.80 -24.24 -6.70
C ARG A 85 -9.60 -23.90 -5.80
N THR A 86 -9.11 -22.68 -5.91
CA THR A 86 -8.03 -22.13 -5.09
C THR A 86 -8.56 -21.02 -4.18
N VAL A 87 -8.33 -21.14 -2.88
CA VAL A 87 -8.62 -20.09 -1.89
C VAL A 87 -7.34 -19.45 -1.37
N ALA A 88 -7.43 -18.27 -0.76
CA ALA A 88 -6.26 -17.56 -0.23
C ALA A 88 -5.43 -18.39 0.77
N LYS A 89 -6.09 -19.29 1.52
CA LYS A 89 -5.42 -20.26 2.41
C LYS A 89 -4.53 -21.24 1.64
N ASP A 90 -4.96 -21.70 0.47
CA ASP A 90 -4.16 -22.63 -0.35
C ASP A 90 -2.89 -21.96 -0.86
N VAL A 91 -3.01 -20.69 -1.29
CA VAL A 91 -1.87 -19.87 -1.72
C VAL A 91 -0.92 -19.61 -0.56
N LEU A 92 -1.45 -19.32 0.63
CA LEU A 92 -0.63 -19.13 1.82
C LEU A 92 0.12 -20.41 2.22
N SER A 93 -0.55 -21.57 2.20
CA SER A 93 0.09 -22.87 2.45
C SER A 93 1.22 -23.13 1.47
N TYR A 94 0.97 -22.90 0.18
CA TYR A 94 1.96 -23.06 -0.86
C TYR A 94 3.17 -22.13 -0.70
N LEU A 95 2.97 -20.88 -0.28
CA LEU A 95 4.06 -19.95 0.01
C LEU A 95 4.90 -20.35 1.23
N VAL A 96 4.27 -20.94 2.25
CA VAL A 96 4.96 -21.48 3.43
C VAL A 96 5.76 -22.72 3.05
N GLU A 97 5.18 -23.63 2.27
CA GLU A 97 5.83 -24.85 1.76
C GLU A 97 7.05 -24.54 0.88
N ASN A 98 7.00 -23.46 0.10
CA ASN A 98 8.13 -23.00 -0.73
C ASN A 98 9.14 -22.12 0.04
N HIS A 99 9.04 -22.04 1.37
CA HIS A 99 9.92 -21.24 2.25
C HIS A 99 9.98 -19.74 1.90
N VAL A 100 8.96 -19.21 1.24
CA VAL A 100 8.84 -17.77 0.93
C VAL A 100 8.30 -17.01 2.13
N MET A 101 7.44 -17.65 2.93
CA MET A 101 6.78 -17.06 4.09
C MET A 101 6.98 -17.91 5.34
N ALA A 102 7.19 -17.24 6.48
CA ALA A 102 7.14 -17.85 7.80
C ALA A 102 5.96 -17.22 8.56
N VAL A 103 4.83 -17.92 8.57
CA VAL A 103 3.63 -17.49 9.31
C VAL A 103 3.40 -18.46 10.48
N ASP A 104 3.25 -17.91 11.68
CA ASP A 104 2.84 -18.67 12.85
C ASP A 104 1.30 -18.69 12.94
N ASP A 105 0.72 -19.87 12.68
CA ASP A 105 -0.73 -20.11 12.73
C ASP A 105 -1.35 -19.82 14.11
N ARG A 106 -0.55 -19.78 15.18
CA ARG A 106 -1.02 -19.49 16.54
C ARG A 106 -1.32 -17.99 16.73
N LYS A 107 -0.75 -17.12 15.89
CA LYS A 107 -0.96 -15.67 15.96
C LYS A 107 -2.06 -15.23 15.00
N VAL A 108 -3.31 -15.45 15.42
CA VAL A 108 -4.54 -15.23 14.64
C VAL A 108 -4.60 -13.87 13.92
N LYS A 109 -4.11 -12.79 14.54
CA LYS A 109 -4.12 -11.45 13.93
C LYS A 109 -3.16 -11.32 12.74
N ASP A 110 -1.97 -11.89 12.84
CA ASP A 110 -0.94 -11.83 11.80
C ASP A 110 -1.33 -12.75 10.63
N TYR A 111 -1.85 -13.94 10.93
CA TYR A 111 -2.40 -14.87 9.95
C TYR A 111 -3.55 -14.24 9.14
N ALA A 112 -4.50 -13.58 9.83
CA ALA A 112 -5.61 -12.90 9.16
C ALA A 112 -5.20 -11.63 8.39
N ALA A 113 -4.08 -10.99 8.75
CA ALA A 113 -3.52 -9.89 7.98
C ALA A 113 -2.89 -10.41 6.67
N CYS A 114 -2.06 -11.45 6.77
CA CYS A 114 -1.38 -12.10 5.63
C CYS A 114 -2.37 -12.58 4.55
N LEU A 115 -3.49 -13.19 4.96
CA LEU A 115 -4.53 -13.63 4.03
C LEU A 115 -5.25 -12.49 3.30
N ARG A 116 -5.42 -11.33 3.95
CA ARG A 116 -6.28 -10.25 3.43
C ARG A 116 -5.54 -9.28 2.51
N SER A 117 -4.36 -8.82 2.90
CA SER A 117 -3.62 -7.82 2.11
C SER A 117 -2.64 -8.43 1.12
N ASP A 118 -2.03 -9.57 1.45
CA ASP A 118 -0.78 -9.91 0.77
C ASP A 118 -0.98 -10.94 -0.34
N VAL A 119 -1.83 -11.95 -0.09
CA VAL A 119 -2.26 -12.88 -1.15
C VAL A 119 -3.07 -12.15 -2.23
N SER A 120 -3.92 -11.19 -1.85
CA SER A 120 -4.72 -10.43 -2.82
C SER A 120 -3.87 -9.51 -3.71
N HIS A 121 -2.81 -8.91 -3.16
CA HIS A 121 -1.91 -8.03 -3.91
C HIS A 121 -0.94 -8.80 -4.83
N LEU A 122 -0.47 -9.98 -4.39
CA LEU A 122 0.48 -10.78 -5.16
C LEU A 122 -0.11 -11.34 -6.46
N LEU A 123 -1.41 -11.63 -6.45
CA LEU A 123 -2.12 -12.36 -7.51
C LEU A 123 -2.42 -11.58 -8.79
N GLY A 124 -1.98 -10.33 -8.91
CA GLY A 124 -2.03 -9.65 -10.21
C GLY A 124 -3.44 -9.53 -10.79
N LEU A 125 -4.44 -9.35 -9.95
CA LEU A 125 -5.36 -8.27 -10.24
C LEU A 125 -4.88 -7.15 -9.33
N ASP A 126 -4.12 -6.19 -9.87
CA ASP A 126 -4.25 -4.81 -9.40
C ASP A 126 -5.72 -4.46 -9.63
N ILE A 127 -6.60 -4.97 -8.75
CA ILE A 127 -8.01 -4.65 -8.76
C ILE A 127 -7.96 -3.18 -8.43
N PHE A 128 -8.24 -2.35 -9.42
CA PHE A 128 -8.44 -0.96 -9.14
C PHE A 128 -9.54 -0.87 -8.09
N VAL A 129 -9.16 -0.45 -6.88
CA VAL A 129 -10.09 -0.22 -5.80
C VAL A 129 -10.54 1.22 -5.95
N GLY A 130 -11.80 1.42 -6.34
CA GLY A 130 -12.40 2.74 -6.41
C GLY A 130 -12.18 3.50 -5.10
N GLY A 131 -11.66 4.72 -5.21
CA GLY A 131 -11.47 5.61 -4.07
C GLY A 131 -12.78 6.09 -3.43
N LYS A 132 -12.66 6.72 -2.27
CA LYS A 132 -13.78 7.40 -1.60
C LYS A 132 -13.89 8.82 -2.14
N LYS A 133 -15.07 9.21 -2.62
CA LYS A 133 -15.40 10.62 -2.92
C LYS A 133 -16.46 11.07 -1.92
N ASN A 134 -16.18 12.11 -1.14
CA ASN A 134 -17.07 12.65 -0.10
C ASN A 134 -17.60 11.56 0.86
N SER A 135 -16.71 10.71 1.37
CA SER A 135 -17.04 9.60 2.30
C SER A 135 -18.04 8.56 1.77
N LYS A 136 -18.42 8.62 0.49
CA LYS A 136 -19.21 7.59 -0.20
C LYS A 136 -18.31 6.74 -1.08
N VAL A 137 -18.53 5.43 -1.05
CA VAL A 137 -17.90 4.50 -2.00
C VAL A 137 -18.46 4.81 -3.38
N VAL A 138 -17.60 5.23 -4.31
CA VAL A 138 -18.02 5.47 -5.69
C VAL A 138 -18.20 4.11 -6.36
N LYS A 139 -19.45 3.76 -6.66
CA LYS A 139 -19.85 2.43 -7.14
C LYS A 139 -19.48 2.15 -8.60
N ALA A 140 -19.11 3.17 -9.37
CA ALA A 140 -18.84 3.05 -10.80
C ALA A 140 -17.34 3.13 -11.08
N TYR A 141 -16.72 1.98 -11.33
CA TYR A 141 -15.33 1.88 -11.76
C TYR A 141 -15.03 2.72 -13.01
N HIS A 142 -15.95 2.73 -13.97
CA HIS A 142 -15.83 3.46 -15.24
C HIS A 142 -15.70 4.99 -15.11
N SER A 143 -16.08 5.59 -13.97
CA SER A 143 -15.93 7.03 -13.76
C SER A 143 -14.62 7.41 -13.07
N MET A 144 -13.89 6.44 -12.52
CA MET A 144 -12.63 6.68 -11.80
C MET A 144 -11.42 6.16 -12.58
N PHE A 145 -11.55 5.03 -13.25
CA PHE A 145 -10.47 4.45 -14.05
C PHE A 145 -10.28 5.24 -15.34
N ASN A 146 -9.15 5.91 -15.43
CA ASN A 146 -8.85 6.79 -16.54
C ASN A 146 -7.70 6.23 -17.40
N HIS A 147 -7.32 6.98 -18.44
CA HIS A 147 -6.29 6.54 -19.37
C HIS A 147 -4.91 6.37 -18.72
N ASP A 148 -4.55 7.23 -17.76
CA ASP A 148 -3.25 7.15 -17.09
C ASP A 148 -3.19 5.90 -16.19
N ASP A 149 -4.29 5.58 -15.51
CA ASP A 149 -4.43 4.33 -14.73
C ASP A 149 -4.28 3.10 -15.64
N PHE A 150 -4.93 3.14 -16.80
CA PHE A 150 -4.84 2.09 -17.81
C PHE A 150 -3.40 1.89 -18.29
N VAL A 151 -2.69 2.97 -18.67
CA VAL A 151 -1.31 2.89 -19.15
C VAL A 151 -0.37 2.35 -18.07
N HIS A 152 -0.55 2.76 -16.82
CA HIS A 152 0.26 2.26 -15.71
C HIS A 152 0.03 0.76 -15.49
N TRP A 153 -1.23 0.35 -15.40
CA TRP A 153 -1.62 -1.05 -15.24
C TRP A 153 -1.14 -1.93 -16.40
N PHE A 154 -1.33 -1.47 -17.65
CA PHE A 154 -0.95 -2.23 -18.83
C PHE A 154 0.57 -2.32 -19.02
N ARG A 155 1.33 -1.30 -18.60
CA ARG A 155 2.80 -1.36 -18.59
C ARG A 155 3.31 -2.48 -17.69
N LYS A 156 2.78 -2.58 -16.48
CA LYS A 156 3.14 -3.64 -15.53
C LYS A 156 2.84 -5.03 -16.11
N LEU A 157 1.71 -5.17 -16.82
CA LEU A 157 1.38 -6.39 -17.55
C LEU A 157 2.41 -6.72 -18.64
N LEU A 158 2.84 -5.73 -19.43
CA LEU A 158 3.84 -5.94 -20.50
C LEU A 158 5.21 -6.33 -19.93
N GLU A 159 5.66 -5.65 -18.88
CA GLU A 159 6.91 -5.97 -18.16
C GLU A 159 6.89 -7.44 -17.66
N GLU A 160 5.74 -7.90 -17.16
CA GLU A 160 5.56 -9.30 -16.75
C GLU A 160 5.60 -10.28 -17.92
N VAL A 161 4.97 -9.96 -19.06
CA VAL A 161 5.00 -10.82 -20.25
C VAL A 161 6.42 -10.96 -20.78
N GLU A 162 7.19 -9.87 -20.78
CA GLU A 162 8.60 -9.85 -21.20
C GLU A 162 9.48 -10.67 -20.24
N GLU A 163 9.34 -10.46 -18.92
CA GLU A 163 10.13 -11.19 -17.92
C GLU A 163 9.82 -12.69 -17.89
N LEU A 164 8.58 -13.09 -18.19
CA LEU A 164 8.18 -14.49 -18.32
C LEU A 164 8.68 -15.14 -19.63
N GLY A 165 9.36 -14.39 -20.51
CA GLY A 165 9.92 -14.90 -21.76
C GLY A 165 8.85 -15.29 -22.78
N TRP A 166 7.65 -14.71 -22.71
CA TRP A 166 6.58 -15.01 -23.64
C TRP A 166 6.84 -14.32 -24.98
N SER A 167 7.39 -15.06 -25.92
CA SER A 167 7.75 -14.57 -27.26
C SER A 167 6.55 -14.35 -28.19
N SER A 168 5.35 -14.79 -27.81
CA SER A 168 4.11 -14.55 -28.56
C SER A 168 2.92 -14.53 -27.61
N ALA A 169 2.40 -13.32 -27.37
CA ALA A 169 1.20 -13.08 -26.59
C ALA A 169 0.20 -12.25 -27.39
N VAL A 170 -1.09 -12.58 -27.27
CA VAL A 170 -2.19 -11.83 -27.89
C VAL A 170 -3.02 -11.18 -26.78
N PHE A 171 -3.10 -9.86 -26.78
CA PHE A 171 -3.94 -9.11 -25.85
C PHE A 171 -5.29 -8.79 -26.51
N VAL A 172 -6.34 -9.47 -26.07
CA VAL A 172 -7.72 -9.20 -26.52
C VAL A 172 -8.38 -8.30 -25.49
N MET A 173 -8.87 -7.14 -25.94
CA MET A 173 -9.43 -6.11 -25.08
C MET A 173 -10.77 -5.62 -25.64
N ASP A 174 -11.67 -5.17 -24.77
CA ASP A 174 -12.92 -4.53 -25.17
C ASP A 174 -12.68 -3.12 -25.75
N ASN A 175 -13.68 -2.56 -26.43
CA ASN A 175 -13.60 -1.19 -26.97
C ASN A 175 -13.92 -0.14 -25.89
N ALA A 176 -13.11 -0.10 -24.84
CA ALA A 176 -13.30 0.83 -23.73
C ALA A 176 -12.72 2.23 -24.03
N LYS A 177 -13.37 3.27 -23.48
CA LYS A 177 -12.97 4.68 -23.69
C LYS A 177 -11.55 4.98 -23.17
N TYR A 178 -11.16 4.39 -22.05
CA TYR A 178 -9.87 4.63 -21.39
C TYR A 178 -8.68 3.98 -22.12
N HIS A 179 -8.92 3.05 -23.06
CA HIS A 179 -7.88 2.55 -23.97
C HIS A 179 -7.36 3.63 -24.93
N LYS A 180 -8.13 4.71 -25.12
CA LYS A 180 -7.81 5.79 -26.06
C LYS A 180 -7.25 6.99 -25.33
N GLY A 181 -5.95 7.21 -25.46
CA GLY A 181 -5.26 8.41 -24.99
C GLY A 181 -5.09 9.42 -26.12
N LYS A 182 -5.40 10.69 -25.86
CA LYS A 182 -4.92 11.78 -26.72
C LYS A 182 -3.66 12.36 -26.08
N PRO A 183 -2.62 12.73 -26.86
CA PRO A 183 -1.47 13.43 -26.34
C PRO A 183 -1.88 14.63 -25.46
N LYS A 184 -1.09 14.92 -24.42
CA LYS A 184 -1.36 16.09 -23.56
C LYS A 184 -1.41 17.41 -24.35
N SER A 185 -0.69 17.45 -25.48
CA SER A 185 -0.63 18.57 -26.42
C SER A 185 -1.85 18.67 -27.34
N THR A 186 -2.79 17.72 -27.30
CA THR A 186 -4.01 17.79 -28.11
C THR A 186 -4.92 18.90 -27.59
N PRO A 187 -5.35 19.83 -28.47
CA PRO A 187 -6.30 20.88 -28.11
C PRO A 187 -7.55 20.31 -27.43
N LYS A 188 -7.96 20.91 -26.32
CA LYS A 188 -9.19 20.57 -25.59
C LYS A 188 -10.11 21.77 -25.58
N GLY A 189 -11.43 21.53 -25.58
CA GLY A 189 -12.43 22.61 -25.50
C GLY A 189 -12.33 23.46 -24.22
N THR A 190 -11.62 22.97 -23.20
CA THR A 190 -11.35 23.69 -21.95
C THR A 190 -10.09 24.58 -22.00
N TRP A 191 -9.33 24.57 -23.09
CA TRP A 191 -8.15 25.44 -23.23
C TRP A 191 -8.57 26.89 -23.46
N ARG A 192 -7.74 27.84 -23.04
CA ARG A 192 -8.01 29.26 -23.33
C ARG A 192 -7.82 29.50 -24.83
N LYS A 193 -8.55 30.48 -25.38
CA LYS A 193 -8.38 30.90 -26.77
C LYS A 193 -6.92 31.23 -27.12
N SER A 194 -6.20 31.88 -26.20
CA SER A 194 -4.76 32.18 -26.34
C SER A 194 -3.93 30.92 -26.59
N ASP A 195 -4.17 29.86 -25.81
CA ASP A 195 -3.40 28.63 -25.86
C ASP A 195 -3.69 27.85 -27.15
N LEU A 196 -4.94 27.93 -27.63
CA LEU A 196 -5.34 27.39 -28.93
C LEU A 196 -4.65 28.12 -30.08
N TYR A 197 -4.55 29.45 -30.04
CA TYR A 197 -3.85 30.24 -31.06
C TYR A 197 -2.35 29.93 -31.10
N ILE A 198 -1.70 29.84 -29.94
CA ILE A 198 -0.28 29.44 -29.84
C ILE A 198 -0.08 28.05 -30.44
N LYS A 199 -0.97 27.09 -30.13
CA LYS A 199 -0.88 25.74 -30.67
C LYS A 199 -1.10 25.69 -32.19
N LEU A 200 -2.08 26.44 -32.71
CA LEU A 200 -2.32 26.57 -34.15
C LEU A 200 -1.09 27.14 -34.86
N ALA A 201 -0.53 28.24 -34.36
CA ALA A 201 0.68 28.86 -34.92
C ALA A 201 1.89 27.92 -34.91
N SER A 202 2.01 27.04 -33.92
CA SER A 202 3.09 26.04 -33.83
C SER A 202 2.93 24.84 -34.77
N THR A 203 1.75 24.65 -35.37
CA THR A 203 1.44 23.49 -36.24
C THR A 203 1.59 23.83 -37.73
N THR A 204 1.70 25.11 -38.09
CA THR A 204 1.78 25.59 -39.48
C THR A 204 3.21 25.67 -40.04
N ARG A 205 4.05 24.67 -39.76
CA ARG A 205 5.37 24.51 -40.42
C ARG A 205 5.45 23.17 -41.13
#